data_AF-A0A969KYB6-F1
#
_entry.id   AF-A0A969KYB6-F1
#
_cell.length_a   1.000
_cell.length_b   1.000
_cell.length_c   1.000
_cell.angle_alpha   90.00
_cell.angle_beta   90.00
_cell.angle_gamma   90.00
#
_symmetry.space_group_name_H-M   'P 1'
#
loop_
_entity.id
_entity.type
_entity.pdbx_description
1 polymer ?
#
loop_
_entity_poly.entity_id
_entity_poly.type
_entity_poly.pdbx_seq_one_letter_code
_entity_poly.pdbx_strand_id
1 'polypeptide(L)' 'LQNLLIVGEIILTGALNRQESRGAHCREDFAERDDTNFLKHTMAYYSPAGIQIGDRPVAITLFEPQERKY' A
#
# COMPACT_ATOMS: atom_id res chain seq x y z
N LEU A 1 -22.66 5.94 -9.31
CA LEU A 1 -21.60 5.25 -10.08
C LEU A 1 -20.23 5.92 -9.93
N GLN A 2 -20.12 7.25 -10.07
CA GLN A 2 -18.86 7.99 -9.96
C GLN A 2 -18.02 7.67 -8.71
N ASN A 3 -18.64 7.59 -7.52
CA ASN A 3 -17.91 7.26 -6.28
C ASN A 3 -17.26 5.87 -6.33
N LEU A 4 -17.90 4.88 -6.94
CA LEU A 4 -17.34 3.52 -7.07
C LEU A 4 -16.13 3.52 -8.00
N LEU A 5 -16.19 4.29 -9.08
CA LEU A 5 -15.07 4.43 -10.02
C LEU A 5 -13.87 5.11 -9.36
N ILE A 6 -14.10 6.18 -8.60
CA ILE A 6 -13.03 6.88 -7.86
C ILE A 6 -12.38 5.95 -6.83
N VAL A 7 -13.17 5.20 -6.06
CA VAL A 7 -12.63 4.24 -5.10
C VAL A 7 -11.84 3.14 -5.80
N GLY A 8 -12.34 2.62 -6.94
CA GLY A 8 -11.62 1.64 -7.74
C GLY A 8 -10.26 2.17 -8.23
N GLU A 9 -10.22 3.39 -8.75
CA GLU A 9 -9.00 4.04 -9.20
C GLU A 9 -8.00 4.26 -8.05
N ILE A 10 -8.48 4.67 -6.87
CA ILE A 10 -7.66 4.78 -5.66
C ILE A 10 -7.00 3.45 -5.30
N ILE A 11 -7.79 2.36 -5.27
CA ILE A 11 -7.30 1.03 -4.93
C ILE A 11 -6.25 0.58 -5.95
N LEU A 12 -6.55 0.71 -7.25
CA LEU A 12 -5.64 0.30 -8.32
C LEU A 12 -4.33 1.10 -8.30
N THR A 13 -4.40 2.41 -8.12
CA THR A 13 -3.21 3.27 -8.04
C THR A 13 -2.35 2.93 -6.83
N GLY A 14 -2.98 2.72 -5.67
CA GLY A 14 -2.27 2.30 -4.45
C GLY A 14 -1.61 0.93 -4.59
N ALA A 15 -2.31 -0.04 -5.18
CA ALA A 15 -1.80 -1.39 -5.42
C ALA A 15 -0.64 -1.41 -6.42
N LEU A 16 -0.73 -0.61 -7.49
CA LEU A 16 0.32 -0.48 -8.50
C LEU A 16 1.61 0.11 -7.92
N ASN A 17 1.46 1.15 -7.09
CA ASN A 17 2.59 1.82 -6.43
C ASN A 17 3.25 0.95 -5.34
N ARG A 18 2.51 0.05 -4.67
CA ARG A 18 3.05 -0.85 -3.66
C ARG A 18 3.64 -2.10 -4.30
N GLN A 19 4.95 -2.05 -4.56
CA GLN A 19 5.75 -3.11 -5.19
C GLN A 19 6.35 -4.06 -4.14
N GLU A 20 5.49 -4.63 -3.30
CA GLU A 20 5.82 -5.73 -2.37
C GLU A 20 4.58 -6.61 -2.18
N SER A 21 4.73 -7.71 -1.44
CA SER A 21 3.60 -8.52 -0.96
C SER A 21 3.55 -8.51 0.57
N ARG A 22 2.38 -8.16 1.12
CA ARG A 22 2.14 -8.10 2.57
C ARG A 22 0.66 -8.30 2.91
N GLY A 23 0.37 -9.34 3.68
CA GLY A 23 -0.99 -9.63 4.14
C GLY A 23 -1.90 -9.98 2.95
N ALA A 24 -2.96 -9.20 2.73
CA ALA A 24 -3.92 -9.44 1.64
C ALA A 24 -3.46 -8.89 0.28
N HIS A 25 -2.50 -7.96 0.26
CA HIS A 25 -1.91 -7.46 -0.99
C HIS A 25 -0.78 -8.40 -1.41
N CYS A 26 -0.94 -9.05 -2.56
CA CYS A 26 0.00 -10.04 -3.08
C CYS A 26 0.25 -9.81 -4.57
N ARG A 27 1.49 -9.89 -4.98
CA ARG A 27 1.98 -9.61 -6.33
C ARG A 27 2.99 -10.67 -6.74
N GLU A 28 2.74 -11.37 -7.84
CA GLU A 28 3.66 -12.39 -8.35
C GLU A 28 5.00 -11.80 -8.81
N ASP A 29 4.98 -10.56 -9.31
CA ASP A 29 6.17 -9.82 -9.72
C ASP A 29 6.97 -9.22 -8.53
N PHE A 30 6.37 -9.18 -7.33
CA PHE A 30 6.99 -8.73 -6.07
C PHE A 30 6.51 -9.59 -4.89
N ALA A 31 6.85 -10.88 -4.92
CA ALA A 31 6.32 -11.89 -4.00
C ALA A 31 6.77 -11.73 -2.54
N GLU A 32 7.89 -11.05 -2.31
CA GLU A 32 8.48 -10.90 -0.99
C GLU A 32 8.02 -9.63 -0.28
N ARG A 33 8.14 -9.64 1.06
CA ARG A 33 7.91 -8.47 1.90
C ARG A 33 9.13 -7.54 1.87
N ASP A 34 8.91 -6.24 1.72
CA ASP A 34 9.97 -5.23 1.69
C ASP A 34 9.75 -4.19 2.80
N ASP A 35 10.33 -4.47 3.97
CA ASP A 35 10.30 -3.55 5.10
C ASP A 35 11.20 -2.31 4.91
N THR A 36 12.13 -2.32 3.94
CA THR A 36 13.02 -1.17 3.69
C THR A 36 12.26 -0.05 2.98
N ASN A 37 11.51 -0.38 1.93
CA ASN A 37 10.82 0.61 1.12
C ASN A 37 9.35 0.81 1.51
N PHE A 38 8.69 -0.22 2.05
CA PHE A 38 7.23 -0.26 2.22
C PHE A 38 6.75 -0.46 3.66
N LEU A 39 7.61 -0.32 4.68
CA LEU A 39 7.18 -0.21 6.08
C LEU A 39 6.58 1.18 6.40
N LYS A 40 5.54 1.52 5.64
CA LYS A 40 4.79 2.77 5.65
C LYS A 40 3.38 2.52 5.15
N HIS A 41 2.45 3.37 5.57
CA HIS A 41 1.11 3.40 5.02
C HIS A 41 1.10 4.09 3.66
N THR A 42 0.47 3.49 2.67
CA THR A 42 0.15 4.16 1.40
C THR A 42 -1.07 5.04 1.65
N MET A 43 -0.92 6.34 1.43
CA MET A 43 -2.00 7.32 1.48
C MET A 43 -2.37 7.71 0.06
N ALA A 44 -3.66 7.72 -0.28
CA ALA A 44 -4.13 8.09 -1.61
C ALA A 44 -5.18 9.20 -1.50
N TYR A 45 -4.98 10.28 -2.23
CA TYR A 45 -5.82 11.47 -2.19
C TYR A 45 -6.38 11.74 -3.57
N TYR A 46 -7.71 11.76 -3.70
CA TYR A 46 -8.37 12.12 -4.94
C TYR A 46 -8.41 13.63 -5.12
N SER A 47 -8.10 14.08 -6.33
CA SER A 47 -8.30 15.44 -6.80
C SER A 47 -8.84 15.43 -8.24
N PRO A 48 -9.38 16.54 -8.75
CA PRO A 48 -9.76 16.64 -10.16
C PRO A 48 -8.59 16.40 -11.15
N ALA A 49 -7.33 16.52 -10.69
CA ALA A 49 -6.15 16.24 -11.49
C ALA A 49 -5.72 14.76 -11.47
N GLY A 50 -6.37 13.92 -10.66
CA GLY A 50 -6.05 12.50 -10.48
C GLY A 50 -5.77 12.12 -9.02
N ILE A 51 -5.29 10.89 -8.84
CA ILE A 51 -4.93 10.33 -7.52
C ILE A 51 -3.47 10.66 -7.20
N GLN A 52 -3.26 11.39 -6.11
CA GLN A 52 -1.93 11.63 -5.55
C GLN A 52 -1.62 10.59 -4.48
N ILE A 53 -0.45 9.95 -4.59
CA ILE A 53 0.06 9.05 -3.56
C ILE A 53 0.97 9.82 -2.61
N GLY A 54 0.75 9.62 -1.32
CA GLY A 54 1.68 9.98 -0.26
C GLY A 54 1.99 8.78 0.61
N ASP A 55 2.91 8.95 1.53
CA ASP A 55 3.24 7.95 2.53
C ASP A 55 3.21 8.52 3.94
N ARG A 56 2.97 7.62 4.89
CA ARG A 56 3.03 7.93 6.32
C ARG A 56 3.79 6.83 7.03
N PRO A 57 4.80 7.16 7.86
CA PRO A 57 5.55 6.14 8.58
C PRO A 57 4.64 5.35 9.54
N VAL A 58 4.90 4.05 9.65
CA VAL A 58 4.27 3.21 10.66
C VAL A 58 4.90 3.52 12.01
N ALA A 59 4.08 3.68 13.05
CA ALA A 59 4.58 3.79 14.42
C ALA A 59 4.93 2.39 14.96
N ILE A 60 6.21 2.10 15.09
CA ILE A 60 6.72 0.87 15.72
C ILE A 60 6.84 1.14 17.22
N THR A 61 6.24 0.28 18.04
CA THR A 61 6.25 0.41 19.50
C THR A 61 7.03 -0.72 20.14
N LEU A 62 6.34 -1.73 20.66
CA LEU A 62 6.93 -2.80 21.47
C LEU A 62 7.51 -3.95 20.63
N PHE A 63 6.98 -4.17 19.43
CA PHE A 63 7.32 -5.32 18.60
C PHE A 63 7.97 -4.88 17.31
N GLU A 64 9.19 -5.36 17.09
CA GLU A 64 9.90 -5.14 15.83
C GLU A 64 9.30 -5.99 14.71
N PRO A 65 9.33 -5.50 13.45
CA PRO A 65 8.90 -6.28 12.30
C PRO A 65 9.74 -7.55 12.16
N GLN A 66 9.08 -8.71 12.20
CA GLN A 66 9.71 -10.01 11.99
C GLN A 66 8.96 -10.78 10.90
N GLU A 67 9.62 -11.74 10.27
CA GLU A 67 9.00 -12.62 9.28
C GLU A 67 7.80 -13.36 9.92
N ARG A 68 6.64 -13.34 9.25
CA ARG A 68 5.43 -13.99 9.78
C ARG A 68 5.38 -15.43 9.27
N LYS A 69 5.46 -16.40 10.18
CA LYS A 69 5.23 -17.84 9.93
C LYS A 69 3.99 -18.30 10.70
N TYR A 70 3.25 -19.26 10.15
CA TYR A 70 2.05 -19.84 10.74
C TYR A 70 2.30 -21.26 11.22
#